data_AF-A0A7S2N1Q7-F1
#
_entry.id   AF-A0A7S2N1Q7-F1
#
_cell.length_a   1.000
_cell.length_b   1.000
_cell.length_c   1.000
_cell.angle_alpha   90.00
_cell.angle_beta   90.00
_cell.angle_gamma   90.00
#
_symmetry.space_group_name_H-M   'P 1'
#
loop_
_entity.id
_entity.type
_entity.pdbx_description
1 polymer ?
#
loop_
_entity_poly.entity_id
_entity_poly.type
_entity_poly.pdbx_seq_one_letter_code
_entity_poly.pdbx_strand_id
1 'polypeptide(L)'
;MSAVNATSCQYCYIDIDINNHRSKLALAAAFVDATDSRYGFSSKDLRKLGGSELSRVEDLISTDHEWSTKSNDIGIEIRPPTAGNRIIIKLYWDVAPLACENFATLCTNGGTGLGGSSSSKTNNNKKPKPAPIGESGKPLTYRNSTVHRVVPGFIMQGGDFVFGNGSGGESIYNGKKFKDEKSGLALKHDRMGIVSMGNSGKNSNTSQFFITFAKAPQCDGKHVVFGKVISGFEVLHAVEKVGVAEGGGGEPSVPVTITDCGVYNAIDTPGSGYWYDQPDEDSFVGYSPVFMVRPRVVVVAPTQAVYQKFQSAMGSNVTTTSIIVDEQGSDGDVVKQAFHLLESYAADVIVVAPVCASLLCSLELPSSWTEVEGCAEVDLSVQNVVIRAKPVEALTAIRIKSWVGIGTNWQLDGAMM
;
A
#
# COMPACT_ATOMS: atom_id res chain seq x y z
N MET A 1 -1.57 -10.28 26.59
CA MET A 1 -2.02 -9.56 25.38
C MET A 1 -3.27 -10.27 24.91
N SER A 2 -4.33 -9.55 24.53
CA SER A 2 -5.43 -10.18 23.80
C SER A 2 -4.87 -10.76 22.50
N ALA A 3 -5.08 -12.05 22.24
CA ALA A 3 -4.60 -12.71 21.04
C ALA A 3 -5.23 -12.06 19.80
N VAL A 4 -4.41 -11.80 18.77
CA VAL A 4 -4.90 -11.31 17.47
C VAL A 4 -5.78 -12.39 16.86
N ASN A 5 -6.99 -12.03 16.45
CA ASN A 5 -7.98 -12.96 15.91
C ASN A 5 -8.79 -12.32 14.76
N ALA A 6 -9.67 -13.10 14.17
CA ALA A 6 -10.52 -12.72 13.04
C ALA A 6 -11.36 -11.45 13.28
N THR A 7 -11.74 -11.17 14.53
CA THR A 7 -12.51 -9.95 14.87
C THR A 7 -11.60 -8.73 14.97
N SER A 8 -10.39 -8.90 15.50
CA SER A 8 -9.45 -7.79 15.69
C SER A 8 -8.59 -7.49 14.46
N CYS A 9 -8.43 -8.43 13.53
CA CYS A 9 -7.52 -8.29 12.39
C CYS A 9 -7.99 -9.13 11.19
N GLN A 10 -8.87 -8.56 10.36
CA GLN A 10 -9.25 -9.18 9.09
C GLN A 10 -8.26 -8.87 7.95
N TYR A 11 -7.58 -7.73 8.07
CA TYR A 11 -6.64 -7.23 7.09
C TYR A 11 -5.33 -6.86 7.77
N CYS A 12 -4.22 -7.17 7.10
CA CYS A 12 -2.90 -6.67 7.43
C CYS A 12 -2.39 -5.78 6.31
N TYR A 13 -1.46 -4.88 6.63
CA TYR A 13 -0.61 -4.24 5.64
C TYR A 13 0.85 -4.61 5.84
N ILE A 14 1.61 -4.57 4.75
CA ILE A 14 3.08 -4.53 4.75
C ILE A 14 3.52 -3.40 3.82
N ASP A 15 4.52 -2.63 4.24
CA ASP A 15 5.06 -1.52 3.48
C ASP A 15 6.45 -1.85 2.98
N ILE A 16 6.61 -1.81 1.68
CA ILE A 16 7.80 -2.26 0.98
C ILE A 16 8.62 -1.05 0.56
N ASP A 17 9.89 -1.05 0.96
CA ASP A 17 10.89 -0.14 0.41
C ASP A 17 11.79 -0.91 -0.56
N ILE A 18 11.97 -0.35 -1.76
CA ILE A 18 12.78 -0.93 -2.82
C ILE A 18 14.01 -0.05 -2.98
N ASN A 19 15.19 -0.67 -2.97
CA ASN A 19 16.48 0.01 -3.15
C ASN A 19 16.75 1.09 -2.08
N ASN A 20 16.28 0.89 -0.85
CA ASN A 20 16.40 1.85 0.25
C ASN A 20 15.93 3.27 -0.14
N HIS A 21 14.91 3.36 -0.99
CA HIS A 21 14.41 4.63 -1.53
C HIS A 21 14.03 5.58 -0.40
N ARG A 22 13.45 5.07 0.69
CA ARG A 22 13.09 5.88 1.86
C ARG A 22 14.29 6.62 2.44
N SER A 23 15.40 5.91 2.67
CA SER A 23 16.59 6.49 3.27
C SER A 23 17.30 7.48 2.34
N LYS A 24 17.29 7.19 1.03
CA LYS A 24 17.79 8.10 0.00
C LYS A 24 17.00 9.40 -0.07
N LEU A 25 15.66 9.31 0.00
CA LEU A 25 14.79 10.48 0.04
C LEU A 25 14.91 11.26 1.35
N ALA A 26 15.06 10.56 2.48
CA ALA A 26 15.29 11.18 3.77
C ALA A 26 16.61 11.96 3.80
N LEU A 27 17.67 11.44 3.18
CA LEU A 27 18.93 12.16 3.02
C LEU A 27 18.73 13.46 2.23
N ALA A 28 18.02 13.41 1.09
CA ALA A 28 17.74 14.59 0.29
C ALA A 28 16.90 15.62 1.06
N ALA A 29 15.90 15.17 1.83
CA ALA A 29 15.08 16.04 2.66
C ALA A 29 15.90 16.70 3.78
N ALA A 30 16.74 15.93 4.46
CA ALA A 30 17.63 16.44 5.51
C ALA A 30 18.65 17.44 4.98
N PHE A 31 19.16 17.22 3.77
CA PHE A 31 20.03 18.19 3.09
C PHE A 31 19.31 19.52 2.85
N VAL A 32 18.12 19.49 2.24
CA VAL A 32 17.35 20.71 1.96
C VAL A 32 17.02 21.46 3.25
N ASP A 33 16.57 20.78 4.30
CA ASP A 33 16.24 21.40 5.59
C ASP A 33 17.47 22.08 6.23
N ALA A 34 18.63 21.42 6.17
CA ALA A 34 19.87 21.92 6.77
C ALA A 34 20.56 23.02 5.95
N THR A 35 20.29 23.10 4.64
CA THR A 35 21.07 23.94 3.71
C THR A 35 20.23 24.95 2.93
N ASP A 36 18.94 25.09 3.23
CA ASP A 36 18.01 26.01 2.57
C ASP A 36 18.57 27.42 2.42
N SER A 37 19.08 28.00 3.50
CA SER A 37 19.61 29.36 3.54
C SER A 37 20.98 29.45 2.84
N ARG A 38 21.75 28.34 2.84
CA ARG A 38 23.07 28.24 2.19
C ARG A 38 22.95 28.23 0.68
N TYR A 39 21.98 27.48 0.15
CA TYR A 39 21.78 27.30 -1.30
C TYR A 39 20.61 28.09 -1.89
N GLY A 40 19.89 28.84 -1.07
CA GLY A 40 18.81 29.73 -1.49
C GLY A 40 17.55 28.99 -1.91
N PHE A 41 17.23 27.85 -1.26
CA PHE A 41 15.98 27.15 -1.54
C PHE A 41 14.77 27.96 -1.07
N SER A 42 13.70 27.95 -1.88
CA SER A 42 12.41 28.58 -1.57
C SER A 42 11.67 27.95 -0.40
N SER A 43 12.06 26.73 0.02
CA SER A 43 11.52 26.06 1.18
C SER A 43 12.55 25.12 1.82
N LYS A 44 12.39 24.92 3.14
CA LYS A 44 13.05 23.84 3.89
C LYS A 44 12.45 22.46 3.64
N ASP A 45 11.26 22.42 3.05
CA ASP A 45 10.57 21.18 2.72
C ASP A 45 10.87 20.79 1.26
N LEU A 46 11.65 19.72 1.06
CA LEU A 46 11.99 19.16 -0.25
C LEU A 46 10.77 19.02 -1.17
N ARG A 47 9.60 18.69 -0.61
CA ARG A 47 8.36 18.46 -1.37
C ARG A 47 7.75 19.73 -1.94
N LYS A 48 8.12 20.89 -1.37
CA LYS A 48 7.67 22.21 -1.83
C LYS A 48 8.60 22.79 -2.89
N LEU A 49 9.76 22.19 -3.11
CA LEU A 49 10.67 22.61 -4.17
C LEU A 49 10.14 22.16 -5.53
N GLY A 50 10.23 23.06 -6.52
CA GLY A 50 9.79 22.82 -7.88
C GLY A 50 10.85 23.17 -8.91
N GLY A 51 10.63 22.72 -10.15
CA GLY A 51 11.45 23.09 -11.30
C GLY A 51 12.96 22.89 -11.08
N SER A 52 13.73 23.95 -11.33
CA SER A 52 15.19 23.95 -11.26
C SER A 52 15.75 23.78 -9.85
N GLU A 53 15.00 24.13 -8.80
CA GLU A 53 15.47 23.96 -7.41
C GLU A 53 15.60 22.49 -7.07
N LEU A 54 14.55 21.73 -7.35
CA LEU A 54 14.51 20.29 -7.08
C LEU A 54 15.56 19.54 -7.90
N SER A 55 15.73 19.90 -9.18
CA SER A 55 16.75 19.28 -10.04
C SER A 55 18.19 19.56 -9.59
N ARG A 56 18.45 20.65 -8.86
CA ARG A 56 19.78 20.99 -8.35
C ARG A 56 20.14 20.24 -7.07
N VAL A 57 19.18 19.66 -6.35
CA VAL A 57 19.42 19.03 -5.04
C VAL A 57 20.47 17.92 -5.14
N GLU A 58 20.39 17.07 -6.16
CA GLU A 58 21.31 15.95 -6.36
C GLU A 58 22.75 16.42 -6.59
N ASP A 59 22.95 17.39 -7.50
CA ASP A 59 24.26 17.98 -7.78
C ASP A 59 24.85 18.68 -6.55
N LEU A 60 24.01 19.40 -5.81
CA LEU A 60 24.43 20.13 -4.61
C LEU A 60 24.84 19.18 -3.49
N ILE A 61 24.10 18.10 -3.26
CA ILE A 61 24.50 17.06 -2.28
C ILE A 61 25.82 16.43 -2.69
N SER A 62 25.98 16.09 -3.98
CA SER A 62 27.15 15.40 -4.49
C SER A 62 28.43 16.25 -4.44
N THR A 63 28.30 17.58 -4.44
CA THR A 63 29.43 18.53 -4.43
C THR A 63 29.67 19.17 -3.07
N ASP A 64 28.71 19.11 -2.13
CA ASP A 64 28.87 19.64 -0.78
C ASP A 64 29.85 18.75 0.03
N HIS A 65 30.85 19.38 0.64
CA HIS A 65 31.91 18.69 1.39
C HIS A 65 31.39 17.88 2.59
N GLU A 66 30.32 18.34 3.25
CA GLU A 66 29.73 17.69 4.42
C GLU A 66 28.74 16.57 4.03
N TRP A 67 28.07 16.71 2.88
CA TRP A 67 26.96 15.84 2.48
C TRP A 67 27.31 14.82 1.40
N SER A 68 28.31 15.09 0.56
CA SER A 68 28.76 14.18 -0.51
C SER A 68 29.17 12.80 0.03
N THR A 69 29.87 12.76 1.17
CA THR A 69 30.26 11.50 1.83
C THR A 69 29.04 10.66 2.23
N LYS A 70 28.01 11.28 2.84
CA LYS A 70 26.76 10.59 3.21
C LYS A 70 26.00 10.06 2.00
N SER A 71 26.06 10.78 0.88
CA SER A 71 25.38 10.39 -0.36
C SER A 71 26.02 9.20 -1.06
N ASN A 72 27.35 9.08 -1.02
CA ASN A 72 28.05 7.94 -1.61
C ASN A 72 27.71 6.63 -0.90
N ASP A 73 27.44 6.68 0.41
CA ASP A 73 27.12 5.51 1.22
C ASP A 73 25.70 4.97 0.96
N ILE A 74 24.76 5.82 0.52
CA ILE A 74 23.33 5.46 0.46
C ILE A 74 22.63 5.74 -0.87
N GLY A 75 23.16 6.65 -1.70
CA GLY A 75 22.53 7.20 -2.90
C GLY A 75 21.60 8.40 -2.61
N ILE A 76 21.00 8.97 -3.65
CA ILE A 76 20.09 10.12 -3.55
C ILE A 76 18.81 9.79 -4.30
N GLU A 77 17.66 10.13 -3.70
CA GLU A 77 16.36 10.16 -4.38
C GLU A 77 15.70 11.48 -4.01
N ILE A 78 15.19 12.20 -4.99
CA ILE A 78 14.59 13.53 -4.78
C ILE A 78 13.07 13.53 -4.98
N ARG A 79 12.52 12.39 -5.43
CA ARG A 79 11.10 12.20 -5.65
C ARG A 79 10.62 10.96 -4.92
N PRO A 80 9.36 10.91 -4.49
CA PRO A 80 8.72 9.67 -4.10
C PRO A 80 8.73 8.62 -5.24
N PRO A 81 8.72 7.32 -4.91
CA PRO A 81 8.56 6.24 -5.86
C PRO A 81 7.15 6.28 -6.44
N THR A 82 7.07 6.05 -7.74
CA THR A 82 5.83 6.17 -8.52
C THR A 82 4.82 5.05 -8.23
N ALA A 83 5.30 3.88 -7.80
CA ALA A 83 4.47 2.69 -7.55
C ALA A 83 3.91 2.63 -6.11
N GLY A 84 4.10 3.65 -5.27
CA GLY A 84 3.77 3.54 -3.84
C GLY A 84 4.60 2.48 -3.13
N ASN A 85 4.14 2.03 -1.97
CA ASN A 85 4.88 1.11 -1.09
C ASN A 85 4.01 0.09 -0.33
N ARG A 86 2.71 0.33 -0.16
CA ARG A 86 1.86 -0.51 0.70
C ARG A 86 1.17 -1.63 -0.06
N ILE A 87 1.24 -2.83 0.52
CA ILE A 87 0.44 -3.99 0.13
C ILE A 87 -0.56 -4.29 1.25
N ILE A 88 -1.84 -4.43 0.89
CA ILE A 88 -2.92 -4.79 1.83
C ILE A 88 -3.34 -6.22 1.57
N ILE A 89 -3.39 -7.03 2.63
CA ILE A 89 -3.63 -8.46 2.61
C ILE A 89 -4.90 -8.78 3.42
N LYS A 90 -5.86 -9.45 2.79
CA LYS A 90 -7.00 -10.09 3.47
C LYS A 90 -6.60 -11.47 3.96
N LEU A 91 -6.90 -11.77 5.22
CA LEU A 91 -6.61 -13.05 5.86
C LEU A 91 -7.83 -13.98 5.83
N TYR A 92 -7.59 -15.28 5.62
CA TYR A 92 -8.61 -16.32 5.56
C TYR A 92 -8.68 -17.12 6.88
N TRP A 93 -9.14 -16.47 7.94
CA TRP A 93 -9.19 -17.04 9.29
C TRP A 93 -10.04 -18.32 9.41
N ASP A 94 -11.06 -18.46 8.57
CA ASP A 94 -11.92 -19.64 8.46
C ASP A 94 -11.24 -20.81 7.73
N VAL A 95 -10.20 -20.53 6.94
CA VAL A 95 -9.46 -21.52 6.15
C VAL A 95 -8.18 -21.97 6.86
N ALA A 96 -7.39 -21.01 7.34
CA ALA A 96 -6.06 -21.25 7.88
C ALA A 96 -5.80 -20.39 9.14
N PRO A 97 -6.54 -20.62 10.25
CA PRO A 97 -6.45 -19.81 11.46
C PRO A 97 -5.05 -19.77 12.09
N LEU A 98 -4.27 -20.85 12.06
CA LEU A 98 -2.90 -20.85 12.61
C LEU A 98 -1.96 -19.97 11.77
N ALA A 99 -2.03 -20.10 10.45
CA ALA A 99 -1.25 -19.25 9.56
C ALA A 99 -1.65 -17.77 9.69
N CYS A 100 -2.96 -17.48 9.78
CA CYS A 100 -3.46 -16.13 9.97
C CYS A 100 -3.04 -15.52 11.30
N GLU A 101 -3.16 -16.25 12.41
CA GLU A 101 -2.75 -15.80 13.73
C GLU A 101 -1.24 -15.51 13.77
N ASN A 102 -0.43 -16.42 13.23
CA ASN A 102 1.01 -16.26 13.15
C ASN A 102 1.39 -15.01 12.34
N PHE A 103 0.87 -14.87 11.11
CA PHE A 103 1.17 -13.74 10.24
C PHE A 103 0.68 -12.41 10.85
N ALA A 104 -0.55 -12.35 11.33
CA ALA A 104 -1.14 -11.14 11.90
C ALA A 104 -0.43 -10.69 13.19
N THR A 105 -0.01 -11.64 14.03
CA THR A 105 0.75 -11.33 15.24
C THR A 105 2.13 -10.77 14.90
N LEU A 106 2.82 -11.37 13.93
CA LEU A 106 4.12 -10.86 13.44
C LEU A 106 4.00 -9.50 12.75
N CYS A 107 2.88 -9.21 12.07
CA CYS A 107 2.62 -7.86 11.55
C CYS A 107 2.41 -6.84 12.66
N THR A 108 1.78 -7.21 13.78
CA THR A 108 1.33 -6.26 14.81
C THR A 108 2.33 -6.04 15.95
N ASN A 109 3.22 -7.00 16.19
CA ASN A 109 4.27 -6.89 17.18
C ASN A 109 5.27 -5.78 16.83
N GLY A 110 5.65 -4.98 17.83
CA GLY A 110 6.63 -3.90 17.65
C GLY A 110 6.09 -2.68 16.90
N GLY A 111 4.81 -2.70 16.53
CA GLY A 111 4.13 -1.59 15.88
C GLY A 111 3.66 -0.50 16.85
N THR A 112 3.41 0.69 16.30
CA THR A 112 2.54 1.71 16.91
C THR A 112 1.11 1.17 16.85
N GLY A 113 0.76 0.26 17.78
CA GLY A 113 -0.47 -0.53 17.70
C GLY A 113 -1.70 0.27 17.27
N LEU A 114 -2.54 -0.31 16.40
CA LEU A 114 -3.81 0.24 15.92
C LEU A 114 -3.80 1.77 15.71
N GLY A 115 -3.32 2.23 14.54
CA GLY A 115 -3.70 3.54 14.03
C GLY A 115 -3.27 4.76 14.84
N GLY A 116 -2.20 4.66 15.63
CA GLY A 116 -1.69 5.77 16.43
C GLY A 116 -0.77 6.72 15.67
N SER A 117 -1.31 7.49 14.71
CA SER A 117 -0.87 8.89 14.64
C SER A 117 -1.39 9.57 15.90
N SER A 118 -0.52 10.30 16.57
CA SER A 118 -0.83 11.14 17.73
C SER A 118 -1.99 12.10 17.42
N SER A 119 -3.23 11.67 17.65
CA SER A 119 -4.42 12.53 17.71
C SER A 119 -5.44 12.01 18.71
N SER A 120 -4.94 11.73 19.92
CA SER A 120 -5.66 12.18 21.11
C SER A 120 -4.69 13.04 21.90
N LYS A 121 -4.97 14.34 21.97
CA LYS A 121 -4.38 15.26 22.97
C LYS A 121 -4.86 14.86 24.37
N THR A 122 -4.46 13.68 24.81
CA THR A 122 -4.57 13.20 26.19
C THR A 122 -3.17 12.80 26.63
N ASN A 123 -2.37 13.80 27.01
CA ASN A 123 -1.18 13.74 27.87
C ASN A 123 -0.55 12.36 28.13
N ASN A 124 -0.02 11.64 27.14
CA ASN A 124 0.89 10.51 27.37
C ASN A 124 1.73 10.20 26.12
N ASN A 125 2.97 10.71 26.10
CA ASN A 125 4.08 10.29 25.22
C ASN A 125 4.41 8.81 25.43
N LYS A 126 3.59 7.89 24.91
CA LYS A 126 3.84 6.45 25.06
C LYS A 126 4.60 5.96 23.83
N LYS A 127 5.93 5.86 23.96
CA LYS A 127 6.80 5.25 22.94
C LYS A 127 6.21 3.92 22.46
N PRO A 128 6.33 3.58 21.15
CA PRO A 128 5.90 2.29 20.64
C PRO A 128 6.53 1.16 21.47
N LYS A 129 5.71 0.17 21.82
CA LYS A 129 6.17 -0.96 22.61
C LYS A 129 7.04 -1.85 21.72
N PRO A 130 8.27 -2.21 22.12
CA PRO A 130 9.10 -3.11 21.33
C PRO A 130 8.42 -4.47 21.16
N ALA A 131 8.67 -5.12 20.02
CA ALA A 131 8.19 -6.48 19.77
C ALA A 131 8.74 -7.44 20.84
N PRO A 132 7.98 -8.45 21.27
CA PRO A 132 8.50 -9.53 22.11
C PRO A 132 9.72 -10.19 21.45
N ILE A 133 10.69 -10.58 22.26
CA ILE A 133 11.85 -11.34 21.79
C ILE A 133 11.45 -12.82 21.70
N GLY A 134 11.71 -13.45 20.56
CA GLY A 134 11.50 -14.88 20.32
C GLY A 134 12.63 -15.75 20.85
N GLU A 135 12.51 -17.07 20.69
CA GLU A 135 13.51 -18.05 21.10
C GLU A 135 14.83 -17.90 20.33
N SER A 136 14.77 -17.35 19.11
CA SER A 136 15.96 -16.98 18.32
C SER A 136 16.74 -15.79 18.87
N GLY A 137 16.24 -15.11 19.92
CA GLY A 137 16.80 -13.87 20.45
C GLY A 137 16.53 -12.66 19.56
N LYS A 138 15.66 -12.79 18.56
CA LYS A 138 15.26 -11.71 17.64
C LYS A 138 13.84 -11.22 17.96
N PRO A 139 13.52 -9.94 17.67
CA PRO A 139 12.16 -9.44 17.82
C PRO A 139 11.19 -10.19 16.89
N LEU A 140 10.04 -10.64 17.42
CA LEU A 140 9.01 -11.35 16.66
C LEU A 140 8.16 -10.37 15.84
N THR A 141 8.72 -9.81 14.76
CA THR A 141 8.03 -8.87 13.88
C THR A 141 8.53 -8.98 12.44
N TYR A 142 7.66 -8.64 11.47
CA TYR A 142 8.09 -8.48 10.08
C TYR A 142 8.70 -7.11 9.78
N ARG A 143 8.51 -6.13 10.67
CA ARG A 143 9.09 -4.79 10.52
C ARG A 143 10.62 -4.91 10.42
N ASN A 144 11.17 -4.26 9.41
CA ASN A 144 12.57 -4.26 9.00
C ASN A 144 13.12 -5.63 8.54
N SER A 145 12.26 -6.61 8.25
CA SER A 145 12.68 -7.86 7.63
C SER A 145 12.80 -7.74 6.11
N THR A 146 13.65 -8.56 5.50
CA THR A 146 13.95 -8.51 4.06
C THR A 146 13.02 -9.44 3.26
N VAL A 147 12.73 -9.02 2.03
CA VAL A 147 12.24 -9.90 0.96
C VAL A 147 13.48 -10.49 0.29
N HIS A 148 13.91 -11.64 0.83
CA HIS A 148 15.18 -12.27 0.48
C HIS A 148 15.13 -13.05 -0.84
N ARG A 149 13.94 -13.31 -1.39
CA ARG A 149 13.80 -14.02 -2.66
C ARG A 149 12.70 -13.44 -3.53
N VAL A 150 13.03 -13.04 -4.76
CA VAL A 150 12.12 -12.49 -5.76
C VAL A 150 12.40 -13.17 -7.10
N VAL A 151 11.46 -13.98 -7.56
CA VAL A 151 11.54 -14.69 -8.84
C VAL A 151 10.44 -14.16 -9.77
N PRO A 152 10.79 -13.42 -10.84
CA PRO A 152 9.82 -12.88 -11.78
C PRO A 152 8.93 -13.96 -12.38
N GLY A 153 7.64 -13.66 -12.52
CA GLY A 153 6.62 -14.61 -12.99
C GLY A 153 6.26 -15.69 -11.98
N PHE A 154 6.82 -15.67 -10.77
CA PHE A 154 6.55 -16.69 -9.76
C PHE A 154 6.16 -16.09 -8.42
N ILE A 155 7.11 -15.64 -7.58
CA ILE A 155 6.83 -15.16 -6.22
C ILE A 155 7.80 -14.07 -5.76
N MET A 156 7.35 -13.24 -4.82
CA MET A 156 8.21 -12.65 -3.79
C MET A 156 8.08 -13.42 -2.49
N GLN A 157 9.19 -13.67 -1.80
CA GLN A 157 9.26 -14.42 -0.56
C GLN A 157 10.06 -13.63 0.48
N GLY A 158 9.50 -13.56 1.68
CA GLY A 158 10.04 -12.83 2.82
C GLY A 158 9.69 -13.50 4.14
N GLY A 159 9.82 -12.74 5.22
CA GLY A 159 9.43 -13.18 6.56
C GLY A 159 10.50 -13.96 7.33
N ASP A 160 11.75 -13.99 6.83
CA ASP A 160 12.90 -14.41 7.63
C ASP A 160 13.47 -13.20 8.38
N PHE A 161 12.90 -12.87 9.54
CA PHE A 161 13.41 -11.82 10.41
C PHE A 161 14.60 -12.27 11.29
N VAL A 162 15.01 -13.55 11.20
CA VAL A 162 16.07 -14.10 12.04
C VAL A 162 17.44 -13.89 11.38
N PHE A 163 17.56 -14.31 10.12
CA PHE A 163 18.80 -14.21 9.33
C PHE A 163 18.67 -13.32 8.10
N GLY A 164 17.44 -13.07 7.61
CA GLY A 164 17.21 -12.20 6.46
C GLY A 164 17.64 -12.79 5.11
N ASN A 165 17.91 -14.10 5.04
CA ASN A 165 18.45 -14.75 3.84
C ASN A 165 17.66 -16.01 3.42
N GLY A 166 16.56 -16.31 4.09
CA GLY A 166 15.67 -17.42 3.79
C GLY A 166 16.03 -18.73 4.50
N SER A 167 17.14 -18.79 5.25
CA SER A 167 17.49 -19.96 6.06
C SER A 167 16.85 -19.98 7.45
N GLY A 168 16.24 -18.86 7.86
CA GLY A 168 15.70 -18.67 9.21
C GLY A 168 14.18 -18.56 9.28
N GLY A 169 13.73 -17.74 10.23
CA GLY A 169 12.33 -17.54 10.56
C GLY A 169 11.89 -18.37 11.77
N GLU A 170 10.96 -17.81 12.52
CA GLU A 170 10.48 -18.35 13.77
C GLU A 170 8.98 -18.07 13.90
N SER A 171 8.16 -19.04 14.32
CA SER A 171 6.74 -18.80 14.54
C SER A 171 6.46 -18.17 15.91
N ILE A 172 5.26 -17.60 16.08
CA ILE A 172 4.80 -17.09 17.38
C ILE A 172 4.55 -18.20 18.42
N TYR A 173 4.56 -19.47 18.00
CA TYR A 173 4.23 -20.63 18.84
C TYR A 173 5.46 -21.15 19.59
N ASN A 174 6.10 -20.27 20.37
CA ASN A 174 7.33 -20.53 21.10
C ASN A 174 8.44 -21.04 20.17
N GLY A 175 8.55 -20.41 19.00
CA GLY A 175 9.51 -20.73 17.95
C GLY A 175 9.37 -22.07 17.25
N LYS A 176 8.36 -22.87 17.60
CA LYS A 176 8.16 -24.18 16.99
C LYS A 176 7.56 -24.05 15.60
N LYS A 177 7.96 -24.95 14.71
CA LYS A 177 7.25 -25.15 13.44
C LYS A 177 5.80 -25.58 13.71
N PHE A 178 4.86 -25.14 12.88
CA PHE A 178 3.45 -25.53 12.98
C PHE A 178 2.94 -26.29 11.75
N LYS A 179 1.89 -27.07 11.98
CA LYS A 179 1.30 -28.01 11.01
C LYS A 179 0.64 -27.30 9.83
N ASP A 180 0.54 -28.00 8.72
CA ASP A 180 -0.23 -27.54 7.57
C ASP A 180 -1.73 -27.64 7.83
N GLU A 181 -2.46 -26.59 7.47
CA GLU A 181 -3.92 -26.56 7.59
C GLU A 181 -4.54 -27.06 6.29
N LYS A 182 -5.27 -28.19 6.35
CA LYS A 182 -5.76 -28.91 5.16
C LYS A 182 -6.63 -28.05 4.25
N SER A 183 -7.47 -27.19 4.81
CA SER A 183 -8.33 -26.30 4.03
C SER A 183 -7.51 -25.29 3.23
N GLY A 184 -6.42 -24.76 3.80
CA GLY A 184 -5.50 -23.88 3.08
C GLY A 184 -4.67 -24.60 2.01
N LEU A 185 -4.30 -25.88 2.24
CA LEU A 185 -3.67 -26.72 1.22
C LEU A 185 -4.60 -27.06 0.04
N ALA A 186 -5.92 -27.03 0.26
CA ALA A 186 -6.91 -27.31 -0.78
C ALA A 186 -7.12 -26.13 -1.74
N LEU A 187 -6.79 -24.91 -1.30
CA LEU A 187 -6.83 -23.73 -2.15
C LEU A 187 -5.69 -23.74 -3.19
N LYS A 188 -5.89 -22.96 -4.25
CA LYS A 188 -5.04 -22.95 -5.44
C LYS A 188 -4.25 -21.65 -5.53
N HIS A 189 -3.01 -21.74 -5.99
CA HIS A 189 -2.18 -20.59 -6.33
C HIS A 189 -2.48 -20.17 -7.78
N ASP A 190 -3.69 -19.68 -8.01
CA ASP A 190 -4.29 -19.57 -9.35
C ASP A 190 -4.19 -18.19 -10.01
N ARG A 191 -3.55 -17.23 -9.35
CA ARG A 191 -3.36 -15.84 -9.82
C ARG A 191 -2.27 -15.12 -9.04
N MET A 192 -1.96 -13.91 -9.47
CA MET A 192 -1.15 -12.94 -8.72
C MET A 192 -1.81 -12.54 -7.41
N GLY A 193 -1.01 -12.30 -6.36
CA GLY A 193 -1.47 -11.79 -5.08
C GLY A 193 -1.99 -12.86 -4.12
N ILE A 194 -1.77 -14.16 -4.38
CA ILE A 194 -2.07 -15.20 -3.39
C ILE A 194 -0.98 -15.19 -2.32
N VAL A 195 -1.37 -15.14 -1.04
CA VAL A 195 -0.45 -15.13 0.10
C VAL A 195 -0.46 -16.51 0.76
N SER A 196 0.73 -17.10 0.88
CA SER A 196 0.90 -18.50 1.27
C SER A 196 2.15 -18.72 2.12
N MET A 197 2.12 -19.74 2.97
CA MET A 197 3.23 -20.04 3.88
C MET A 197 4.47 -20.58 3.14
N GLY A 198 5.64 -20.01 3.42
CA GLY A 198 6.92 -20.58 3.07
C GLY A 198 7.26 -21.72 4.04
N ASN A 199 7.69 -22.87 3.51
CA ASN A 199 8.04 -24.04 4.32
C ASN A 199 9.20 -24.84 3.71
N SER A 200 9.75 -25.76 4.52
CA SER A 200 10.83 -26.68 4.15
C SER A 200 10.32 -28.12 3.97
N GLY A 201 9.04 -28.28 3.66
CA GLY A 201 8.33 -29.55 3.63
C GLY A 201 7.12 -29.60 4.55
N LYS A 202 6.48 -30.76 4.62
CA LYS A 202 5.21 -30.95 5.34
C LYS A 202 5.33 -30.56 6.82
N ASN A 203 4.34 -29.81 7.32
CA ASN A 203 4.21 -29.37 8.71
C ASN A 203 5.44 -28.59 9.24
N SER A 204 6.04 -27.76 8.39
CA SER A 204 7.27 -27.04 8.74
C SER A 204 7.15 -25.51 8.67
N ASN A 205 5.93 -24.99 8.81
CA ASN A 205 5.66 -23.56 8.73
C ASN A 205 6.30 -22.80 9.90
N THR A 206 6.93 -21.67 9.59
CA THR A 206 7.52 -20.73 10.57
C THR A 206 6.95 -19.32 10.35
N SER A 207 7.77 -18.30 10.17
CA SER A 207 7.36 -16.94 9.80
C SER A 207 7.44 -16.65 8.31
N GLN A 208 8.14 -17.48 7.52
CA GLN A 208 8.31 -17.19 6.10
C GLN A 208 6.99 -17.30 5.34
N PHE A 209 6.77 -16.40 4.40
CA PHE A 209 5.61 -16.37 3.52
C PHE A 209 6.04 -15.91 2.12
N PHE A 210 5.17 -16.17 1.15
CA PHE A 210 5.34 -15.63 -0.19
C PHE A 210 4.03 -15.07 -0.75
N ILE A 211 4.18 -14.15 -1.70
CA ILE A 211 3.10 -13.57 -2.50
C ILE A 211 3.38 -13.92 -3.96
N THR A 212 2.38 -14.47 -4.65
CA THR A 212 2.53 -14.86 -6.05
C THR A 212 2.52 -13.66 -7.01
N PHE A 213 3.36 -13.70 -8.04
CA PHE A 213 3.30 -12.79 -9.18
C PHE A 213 2.46 -13.35 -10.34
N ALA A 214 2.30 -14.67 -10.42
CA ALA A 214 1.46 -15.34 -11.41
C ALA A 214 0.87 -16.65 -10.85
N LYS A 215 0.24 -17.45 -11.72
CA LYS A 215 -0.18 -18.81 -11.39
C LYS A 215 1.03 -19.65 -10.96
N ALA A 216 0.90 -20.36 -9.85
CA ALA A 216 1.96 -21.18 -9.26
C ALA A 216 1.47 -22.59 -8.89
N PRO A 217 0.96 -23.39 -9.85
CA PRO A 217 0.40 -24.72 -9.57
C PRO A 217 1.41 -25.69 -8.93
N GLN A 218 2.71 -25.46 -9.09
CA GLN A 218 3.77 -26.23 -8.43
C GLN A 218 3.74 -26.15 -6.89
N CYS A 219 3.09 -25.11 -6.35
CA CYS A 219 2.92 -24.88 -4.91
C CYS A 219 1.63 -25.51 -4.34
N ASP A 220 0.70 -25.93 -5.19
CA ASP A 220 -0.59 -26.49 -4.75
C ASP A 220 -0.43 -27.76 -3.92
N GLY A 221 -1.20 -27.87 -2.83
CA GLY A 221 -1.15 -29.01 -1.92
C GLY A 221 0.15 -29.12 -1.10
N LYS A 222 1.09 -28.19 -1.25
CA LYS A 222 2.39 -28.15 -0.54
C LYS A 222 2.54 -26.94 0.37
N HIS A 223 1.92 -25.81 0.00
CA HIS A 223 1.98 -24.55 0.75
C HIS A 223 0.57 -24.11 1.15
N VAL A 224 0.42 -23.70 2.41
CA VAL A 224 -0.88 -23.31 2.98
C VAL A 224 -1.21 -21.90 2.53
N VAL A 225 -2.22 -21.75 1.65
CA VAL A 225 -2.79 -20.45 1.33
C VAL A 225 -3.57 -19.95 2.54
N PHE A 226 -3.26 -18.74 3.00
CA PHE A 226 -3.91 -18.13 4.16
C PHE A 226 -4.41 -16.71 3.92
N GLY A 227 -4.22 -16.16 2.73
CA GLY A 227 -4.75 -14.84 2.39
C GLY A 227 -4.60 -14.48 0.92
N LYS A 228 -5.02 -13.25 0.61
CA LYS A 228 -4.81 -12.62 -0.71
C LYS A 228 -4.52 -11.14 -0.57
N VAL A 229 -3.75 -10.61 -1.52
CA VAL A 229 -3.59 -9.17 -1.74
C VAL A 229 -4.89 -8.59 -2.28
N ILE A 230 -5.32 -7.49 -1.68
CA ILE A 230 -6.51 -6.73 -2.10
C ILE A 230 -6.16 -5.31 -2.59
N SER A 231 -4.94 -4.83 -2.31
CA SER A 231 -4.41 -3.55 -2.80
C SER A 231 -2.87 -3.56 -2.78
N GLY A 232 -2.22 -2.71 -3.59
CA GLY A 232 -0.76 -2.65 -3.71
C GLY A 232 -0.17 -3.54 -4.80
N PHE A 233 -0.92 -3.83 -5.87
CA PHE A 233 -0.44 -4.64 -6.99
C PHE A 233 0.68 -3.94 -7.78
N GLU A 234 0.64 -2.61 -7.84
CA GLU A 234 1.71 -1.79 -8.38
C GLU A 234 3.04 -2.00 -7.64
N VAL A 235 2.98 -2.20 -6.31
CA VAL A 235 4.15 -2.49 -5.47
C VAL A 235 4.67 -3.88 -5.81
N LEU A 236 3.78 -4.87 -5.95
CA LEU A 236 4.18 -6.21 -6.38
C LEU A 236 4.90 -6.18 -7.73
N HIS A 237 4.39 -5.44 -8.72
CA HIS A 237 5.07 -5.29 -10.00
C HIS A 237 6.40 -4.55 -9.91
N ALA A 238 6.50 -3.55 -9.03
CA ALA A 238 7.77 -2.87 -8.79
C ALA A 238 8.81 -3.79 -8.15
N VAL A 239 8.41 -4.63 -7.18
CA VAL A 239 9.27 -5.66 -6.58
C VAL A 239 9.67 -6.70 -7.62
N GLU A 240 8.74 -7.17 -8.45
CA GLU A 240 9.00 -8.16 -9.48
C GLU A 240 10.10 -7.71 -10.47
N LYS A 241 10.11 -6.42 -10.84
CA LYS A 241 11.12 -5.83 -11.75
C LYS A 241 12.55 -5.89 -11.21
N VAL A 242 12.72 -5.97 -9.90
CA VAL A 242 14.04 -6.11 -9.27
C VAL A 242 14.38 -7.56 -8.94
N GLY A 243 13.53 -8.51 -9.31
CA GLY A 243 13.77 -9.93 -9.15
C GLY A 243 14.84 -10.49 -10.08
N VAL A 244 15.36 -11.66 -9.73
CA VAL A 244 16.35 -12.39 -10.52
C VAL A 244 15.74 -13.73 -10.94
N ALA A 245 16.03 -14.18 -12.17
CA ALA A 245 15.50 -15.42 -12.71
C ALA A 245 15.84 -16.63 -11.82
N GLU A 246 15.04 -17.69 -11.92
CA GLU A 246 15.03 -18.85 -11.01
C GLU A 246 16.39 -19.59 -10.87
N GLY A 247 17.32 -19.40 -11.81
CA GLY A 247 18.69 -19.92 -11.75
C GLY A 247 19.72 -19.05 -11.01
N GLY A 248 19.37 -17.83 -10.60
CA GLY A 248 20.27 -16.87 -9.97
C GLY A 248 20.21 -16.84 -8.44
N GLY A 249 19.71 -17.89 -7.78
CA GLY A 249 19.52 -17.92 -6.31
C GLY A 249 18.30 -17.16 -5.80
N GLY A 250 17.76 -16.25 -6.62
CA GLY A 250 16.51 -15.52 -6.37
C GLY A 250 16.67 -14.29 -5.48
N GLU A 251 17.87 -13.94 -5.02
CA GLU A 251 18.12 -12.69 -4.31
C GLU A 251 17.83 -11.48 -5.24
N PRO A 252 17.06 -10.47 -4.80
CA PRO A 252 16.74 -9.32 -5.64
C PRO A 252 17.98 -8.48 -5.97
N SER A 253 17.99 -7.82 -7.12
CA SER A 253 19.12 -7.00 -7.62
C SER A 253 19.39 -5.75 -6.79
N VAL A 254 18.41 -5.32 -6.01
CA VAL A 254 18.51 -4.23 -5.01
C VAL A 254 17.78 -4.67 -3.74
N PRO A 255 18.12 -4.12 -2.57
CA PRO A 255 17.44 -4.47 -1.32
C PRO A 255 15.93 -4.23 -1.40
N VAL A 256 15.14 -5.17 -0.90
CA VAL A 256 13.69 -5.05 -0.74
C VAL A 256 13.33 -5.36 0.70
N THR A 257 12.74 -4.40 1.41
CA THR A 257 12.56 -4.46 2.87
C THR A 257 11.11 -4.16 3.25
N ILE A 258 10.56 -4.91 4.20
CA ILE A 258 9.30 -4.58 4.86
C ILE A 258 9.59 -3.53 5.93
N THR A 259 9.37 -2.25 5.62
CA THR A 259 9.71 -1.14 6.52
C THR A 259 8.69 -0.89 7.62
N ASP A 260 7.42 -1.23 7.36
CA ASP A 260 6.38 -1.26 8.37
C ASP A 260 5.32 -2.33 8.06
N CYS A 261 4.59 -2.74 9.08
CA CYS A 261 3.49 -3.68 8.98
C CYS A 261 2.53 -3.53 10.17
N GLY A 262 1.30 -4.00 10.01
CA GLY A 262 0.32 -3.93 11.08
C GLY A 262 -1.07 -4.38 10.67
N VAL A 263 -2.04 -4.20 11.58
CA VAL A 263 -3.47 -4.32 11.24
C VAL A 263 -3.82 -3.19 10.28
N TYR A 264 -4.46 -3.54 9.18
CA TYR A 264 -5.07 -2.56 8.29
C TYR A 264 -6.53 -2.33 8.70
N ASN A 265 -6.82 -1.11 9.09
CA ASN A 265 -8.15 -0.55 9.19
C ASN A 265 -8.17 0.68 8.29
N ALA A 266 -9.13 0.74 7.39
CA ALA A 266 -9.20 1.82 6.44
C ALA A 266 -9.38 3.22 7.05
N ILE A 267 -10.03 3.31 8.21
CA ILE A 267 -10.31 4.55 8.95
C ILE A 267 -9.08 4.97 9.76
N ASP A 268 -8.47 4.00 10.46
CA ASP A 268 -7.49 4.30 11.50
C ASP A 268 -6.04 4.11 11.03
N THR A 269 -5.78 3.34 9.97
CA THR A 269 -4.43 3.09 9.48
C THR A 269 -3.91 4.29 8.69
N PRO A 270 -2.85 4.98 9.15
CA PRO A 270 -2.28 6.11 8.42
C PRO A 270 -1.77 5.68 7.04
N GLY A 271 -1.99 6.49 6.01
CA GLY A 271 -1.58 6.15 4.63
C GLY A 271 -2.45 5.08 3.96
N SER A 272 -3.73 4.95 4.37
CA SER A 272 -4.70 4.02 3.76
C SER A 272 -5.03 4.30 2.29
N GLY A 273 -4.36 5.27 1.65
CA GLY A 273 -4.36 5.57 0.22
C GLY A 273 -3.02 6.12 -0.26
N TYR A 274 -1.97 5.28 -0.20
CA TYR A 274 -0.53 5.55 -0.39
C TYR A 274 0.18 6.03 0.88
N TRP A 275 1.40 5.50 1.13
CA TRP A 275 2.36 6.26 1.91
C TRP A 275 3.11 7.18 0.97
N TYR A 276 2.96 8.50 1.16
CA TYR A 276 4.07 9.44 1.45
C TYR A 276 3.62 10.53 2.43
N ASP A 277 2.57 10.24 3.21
CA ASP A 277 1.90 11.19 4.09
C ASP A 277 2.18 10.91 5.58
N GLN A 278 3.16 10.09 5.95
CA GLN A 278 3.73 10.03 7.31
C GLN A 278 5.14 9.42 7.15
N PRO A 279 6.24 10.16 7.38
CA PRO A 279 7.52 9.50 7.60
C PRO A 279 7.55 8.83 8.98
N ASP A 280 8.47 7.90 9.21
CA ASP A 280 8.65 7.32 10.55
C ASP A 280 9.26 8.36 11.47
N GLU A 281 8.81 8.35 12.73
CA GLU A 281 9.28 9.29 13.76
C GLU A 281 10.79 9.19 14.01
N ASP A 282 11.41 8.03 13.77
CA ASP A 282 12.84 7.80 13.98
C ASP A 282 13.70 8.54 12.94
N SER A 283 13.22 8.67 11.70
CA SER A 283 13.85 9.45 10.63
C SER A 283 13.58 10.96 10.71
N PHE A 284 12.65 11.40 11.58
CA PHE A 284 12.16 12.80 11.67
C PHE A 284 11.96 13.28 13.12
N VAL A 285 12.82 12.89 14.06
CA VAL A 285 12.73 13.31 15.47
C VAL A 285 12.62 14.84 15.59
N GLY A 286 11.47 15.36 16.05
CA GLY A 286 11.20 16.80 16.28
C GLY A 286 10.00 17.40 15.53
N TYR A 287 9.32 16.63 14.67
CA TYR A 287 8.20 17.11 13.85
C TYR A 287 6.86 16.47 14.28
N SER A 288 5.76 17.24 14.26
CA SER A 288 4.39 16.70 14.36
C SER A 288 3.62 17.10 13.11
N PRO A 289 3.39 16.17 12.19
CA PRO A 289 2.69 16.50 10.97
C PRO A 289 1.23 16.00 10.98
N VAL A 290 0.33 16.91 10.60
CA VAL A 290 -1.07 16.62 10.32
C VAL A 290 -1.17 16.26 8.83
N PHE A 291 -1.54 15.02 8.52
CA PHE A 291 -1.58 14.53 7.14
C PHE A 291 -2.91 13.82 6.84
N MET A 292 -3.42 13.97 5.62
CA MET A 292 -4.79 13.61 5.23
C MET A 292 -4.76 12.85 3.90
N VAL A 293 -5.12 11.56 3.94
CA VAL A 293 -5.18 10.65 2.79
C VAL A 293 -6.22 11.14 1.78
N ARG A 294 -5.84 11.26 0.49
CA ARG A 294 -6.74 11.68 -0.59
C ARG A 294 -6.88 10.60 -1.67
N PRO A 295 -8.04 9.94 -1.79
CA PRO A 295 -8.25 8.94 -2.84
C PRO A 295 -8.11 9.51 -4.25
N ARG A 296 -7.61 8.71 -5.19
CA ARG A 296 -7.43 9.14 -6.59
C ARG A 296 -8.67 8.80 -7.40
N VAL A 297 -9.38 9.83 -7.82
CA VAL A 297 -10.62 9.71 -8.57
C VAL A 297 -10.36 10.12 -10.02
N VAL A 298 -10.54 9.18 -10.93
CA VAL A 298 -10.60 9.50 -12.36
C VAL A 298 -12.02 9.92 -12.68
N VAL A 299 -12.17 11.10 -13.28
CA VAL A 299 -13.45 11.63 -13.72
C VAL A 299 -13.49 11.63 -15.24
N VAL A 300 -14.39 10.84 -15.81
CA VAL A 300 -14.69 10.87 -17.25
C VAL A 300 -15.84 11.86 -17.47
N ALA A 301 -15.56 12.96 -18.17
CA ALA A 301 -16.51 14.04 -18.40
C ALA A 301 -16.52 14.45 -19.87
N PRO A 302 -17.64 14.97 -20.41
CA PRO A 302 -17.68 15.41 -21.80
C PRO A 302 -16.81 16.65 -22.03
N THR A 303 -16.80 17.58 -21.07
CA THR A 303 -16.06 18.86 -21.16
C THR A 303 -15.32 19.18 -19.86
N GLN A 304 -14.28 20.01 -19.95
CA GLN A 304 -13.51 20.48 -18.80
C GLN A 304 -14.40 21.19 -17.75
N ALA A 305 -15.44 21.91 -18.20
CA ALA A 305 -16.39 22.57 -17.30
C ALA A 305 -17.20 21.57 -16.47
N VAL A 306 -17.55 20.41 -17.03
CA VAL A 306 -18.25 19.35 -16.29
C VAL A 306 -17.30 18.70 -15.29
N TYR A 307 -16.05 18.43 -15.68
CA TYR A 307 -15.03 17.94 -14.76
C TYR A 307 -14.82 18.88 -13.55
N GLN A 308 -14.72 20.18 -13.78
CA GLN A 308 -14.56 21.17 -12.70
C GLN A 308 -15.71 21.14 -11.69
N LYS A 309 -16.94 20.84 -12.12
CA LYS A 309 -18.08 20.65 -11.21
C LYS A 309 -17.89 19.42 -10.32
N PHE A 310 -17.46 18.30 -10.89
CA PHE A 310 -17.13 17.09 -10.14
C PHE A 310 -15.98 17.34 -9.16
N GLN A 311 -14.90 17.98 -9.61
CA GLN A 311 -13.76 18.34 -8.76
C GLN A 311 -14.17 19.25 -7.61
N SER A 312 -14.97 20.29 -7.89
CA SER A 312 -15.49 21.19 -6.86
C SER A 312 -16.42 20.48 -5.87
N ALA A 313 -17.21 19.51 -6.34
CA ALA A 313 -18.13 18.74 -5.49
C ALA A 313 -17.38 17.77 -4.57
N MET A 314 -16.33 17.11 -5.08
CA MET A 314 -15.51 16.19 -4.28
C MET A 314 -14.57 16.91 -3.30
N GLY A 315 -14.29 18.20 -3.56
CA GLY A 315 -13.50 19.05 -2.68
C GLY A 315 -12.03 18.64 -2.59
N SER A 316 -11.32 19.20 -1.61
CA SER A 316 -9.87 18.97 -1.44
C SER A 316 -9.52 17.63 -0.80
N ASN A 317 -10.48 16.75 -0.54
CA ASN A 317 -10.23 15.48 0.16
C ASN A 317 -9.89 14.33 -0.80
N VAL A 318 -9.85 14.59 -2.10
CA VAL A 318 -9.51 13.64 -3.15
C VAL A 318 -8.47 14.26 -4.09
N THR A 319 -7.77 13.40 -4.81
CA THR A 319 -6.96 13.78 -5.96
C THR A 319 -7.73 13.42 -7.20
N THR A 320 -8.07 14.39 -8.05
CA THR A 320 -8.87 14.13 -9.25
C THR A 320 -8.02 14.20 -10.52
N THR A 321 -8.24 13.26 -11.44
CA THR A 321 -7.66 13.27 -12.79
C THR A 321 -8.81 13.26 -13.80
N SER A 322 -8.77 14.14 -14.80
CA SER A 322 -9.82 14.26 -15.81
C SER A 322 -9.52 13.45 -17.07
N ILE A 323 -10.56 12.85 -17.65
CA ILE A 323 -10.59 12.38 -19.04
C ILE A 323 -11.73 13.13 -19.72
N ILE A 324 -11.40 14.03 -20.65
CA ILE A 324 -12.36 14.91 -21.33
C ILE A 324 -12.70 14.36 -22.70
N VAL A 325 -13.90 13.80 -22.86
CA VAL A 325 -14.31 13.06 -24.07
C VAL A 325 -14.24 13.93 -25.33
N ASP A 326 -14.82 15.13 -25.30
CA ASP A 326 -14.93 15.99 -26.49
C ASP A 326 -13.58 16.53 -26.97
N GLU A 327 -12.56 16.55 -26.10
CA GLU A 327 -11.20 17.02 -26.41
C GLU A 327 -10.27 15.89 -26.89
N GLN A 328 -10.67 14.63 -26.68
CA GLN A 328 -9.81 13.45 -26.87
C GLN A 328 -10.15 12.65 -28.14
N GLY A 329 -11.18 13.04 -28.89
CA GLY A 329 -11.54 12.40 -30.16
C GLY A 329 -12.49 11.22 -30.00
N SER A 330 -12.27 10.14 -30.75
CA SER A 330 -13.23 9.03 -30.85
C SER A 330 -13.40 8.27 -29.52
N ASP A 331 -14.55 7.60 -29.34
CA ASP A 331 -14.82 6.74 -28.17
C ASP A 331 -13.68 5.75 -27.86
N GLY A 332 -12.98 5.26 -28.90
CA GLY A 332 -11.85 4.33 -28.75
C GLY A 332 -10.59 4.95 -28.14
N ASP A 333 -10.33 6.24 -28.36
CA ASP A 333 -9.15 6.94 -27.84
C ASP A 333 -9.32 7.28 -26.35
N VAL A 334 -10.54 7.67 -25.97
CA VAL A 334 -10.97 7.87 -24.59
C VAL A 334 -10.85 6.59 -23.77
N VAL A 335 -11.33 5.48 -24.34
CA VAL A 335 -11.25 4.15 -23.73
C VAL A 335 -9.78 3.77 -23.49
N LYS A 336 -8.89 3.92 -24.48
CA LYS A 336 -7.45 3.62 -24.32
C LYS A 336 -6.76 4.45 -23.23
N GLN A 337 -7.07 5.73 -23.10
CA GLN A 337 -6.49 6.57 -22.04
C GLN A 337 -7.01 6.19 -20.66
N ALA A 338 -8.30 5.91 -20.54
CA ALA A 338 -8.89 5.39 -19.31
C ALA A 338 -8.24 4.05 -18.93
N PHE A 339 -8.08 3.14 -19.89
CA PHE A 339 -7.35 1.88 -19.71
C PHE A 339 -5.90 2.11 -19.27
N HIS A 340 -5.15 2.98 -19.92
CA HIS A 340 -3.77 3.27 -19.54
C HIS A 340 -3.65 3.80 -18.11
N LEU A 341 -4.59 4.66 -17.66
CA LEU A 341 -4.62 5.13 -16.27
C LEU A 341 -4.98 4.01 -15.27
N LEU A 342 -5.80 3.06 -15.69
CA LEU A 342 -6.16 1.88 -14.88
C LEU A 342 -5.01 0.87 -14.81
N GLU A 343 -4.35 0.59 -15.94
CA GLU A 343 -3.18 -0.29 -16.05
C GLU A 343 -1.94 0.30 -15.37
N SER A 344 -1.80 1.63 -15.35
CA SER A 344 -0.73 2.32 -14.60
C SER A 344 -1.06 2.51 -13.11
N TYR A 345 -2.16 1.93 -12.63
CA TYR A 345 -2.60 1.99 -11.23
C TYR A 345 -2.81 3.42 -10.71
N ALA A 346 -3.16 4.37 -11.56
CA ALA A 346 -3.32 5.79 -11.23
C ALA A 346 -4.72 6.15 -10.65
N ALA A 347 -5.62 5.17 -10.52
CA ALA A 347 -7.01 5.37 -10.12
C ALA A 347 -7.46 4.39 -9.03
N ASP A 348 -8.22 4.89 -8.05
CA ASP A 348 -8.89 4.11 -7.00
C ASP A 348 -10.41 4.05 -7.22
N VAL A 349 -10.96 5.11 -7.81
CA VAL A 349 -12.37 5.26 -8.20
C VAL A 349 -12.42 5.88 -9.60
N ILE A 350 -13.35 5.40 -10.43
CA ILE A 350 -13.76 6.05 -11.67
C ILE A 350 -15.17 6.58 -11.48
N VAL A 351 -15.35 7.87 -11.76
CA VAL A 351 -16.64 8.55 -11.81
C VAL A 351 -16.89 8.97 -13.25
N VAL A 352 -18.02 8.55 -13.82
CA VAL A 352 -18.36 8.85 -15.21
C VAL A 352 -19.61 9.71 -15.24
N ALA A 353 -19.48 10.86 -15.91
CA ALA A 353 -20.60 11.75 -16.16
C ALA A 353 -21.70 11.02 -16.95
N PRO A 354 -22.99 11.32 -16.69
CA PRO A 354 -24.13 10.64 -17.31
C PRO A 354 -24.05 10.49 -18.84
N VAL A 355 -23.63 11.56 -19.50
CA VAL A 355 -23.54 11.65 -20.96
C VAL A 355 -22.46 10.71 -21.52
N CYS A 356 -21.50 10.30 -20.69
CA CYS A 356 -20.39 9.42 -21.03
C CYS A 356 -20.63 7.96 -20.60
N ALA A 357 -21.81 7.61 -20.05
CA ALA A 357 -22.05 6.31 -19.44
C ALA A 357 -21.86 5.11 -20.40
N SER A 358 -22.20 5.28 -21.68
CA SER A 358 -22.00 4.26 -22.72
C SER A 358 -20.53 3.88 -22.94
N LEU A 359 -19.60 4.80 -22.69
CA LEU A 359 -18.16 4.55 -22.80
C LEU A 359 -17.65 3.58 -21.73
N LEU A 360 -18.33 3.55 -20.57
CA LEU A 360 -17.94 2.68 -19.47
C LEU A 360 -18.29 1.22 -19.73
N CYS A 361 -19.35 0.95 -20.50
CA CYS A 361 -19.67 -0.39 -20.99
C CYS A 361 -18.58 -0.95 -21.94
N SER A 362 -17.79 -0.05 -22.55
CA SER A 362 -16.68 -0.39 -23.45
C SER A 362 -15.34 -0.53 -22.72
N LEU A 363 -15.27 -0.20 -21.42
CA LEU A 363 -14.09 -0.42 -20.58
C LEU A 363 -14.12 -1.87 -20.04
N GLU A 364 -13.27 -2.75 -20.58
CA GLU A 364 -12.99 -4.07 -19.97
C GLU A 364 -12.22 -3.90 -18.65
N LEU A 365 -12.94 -3.62 -17.56
CA LEU A 365 -12.31 -3.49 -16.24
C LEU A 365 -11.76 -4.84 -15.75
N PRO A 366 -10.66 -4.85 -14.98
CA PRO A 366 -10.19 -6.06 -14.34
C PRO A 366 -11.29 -6.68 -13.49
N SER A 367 -11.40 -8.01 -13.47
CA SER A 367 -12.47 -8.75 -12.76
C SER A 367 -12.51 -8.53 -11.23
N SER A 368 -11.50 -7.84 -10.68
CA SER A 368 -11.45 -7.42 -9.28
C SER A 368 -12.24 -6.14 -8.99
N TRP A 369 -12.56 -5.34 -10.01
CA TRP A 369 -13.34 -4.10 -9.87
C TRP A 369 -14.83 -4.43 -9.83
N THR A 370 -15.54 -3.88 -8.85
CA THR A 370 -16.97 -4.15 -8.64
C THR A 370 -17.79 -2.92 -9.01
N GLU A 371 -18.90 -3.13 -9.72
CA GLU A 371 -19.98 -2.15 -9.81
C GLU A 371 -20.56 -1.92 -8.41
N VAL A 372 -20.70 -0.66 -8.00
CA VAL A 372 -21.16 -0.28 -6.64
C VAL A 372 -22.70 -0.38 -6.55
N GLU A 373 -23.33 -1.25 -7.33
CA GLU A 373 -24.75 -1.57 -7.15
C GLU A 373 -24.87 -2.63 -6.06
N GLY A 374 -25.47 -2.27 -4.91
CA GLY A 374 -25.91 -3.24 -3.90
C GLY A 374 -25.08 -3.36 -2.62
N CYS A 375 -24.05 -2.53 -2.39
CA CYS A 375 -23.36 -2.49 -1.10
C CYS A 375 -24.10 -1.60 -0.07
N ALA A 376 -25.14 -2.19 0.54
CA ALA A 376 -25.77 -1.87 1.83
C ALA A 376 -26.02 -0.39 2.21
N GLU A 377 -27.31 -0.03 2.29
CA GLU A 377 -27.90 1.14 2.98
C GLU A 377 -27.54 2.56 2.52
N VAL A 378 -26.90 2.73 1.37
CA VAL A 378 -26.79 4.06 0.75
C VAL A 378 -27.24 3.96 -0.70
N ASP A 379 -28.46 4.43 -0.96
CA ASP A 379 -28.93 4.74 -2.31
C ASP A 379 -28.09 5.91 -2.85
N LEU A 380 -27.05 5.58 -3.62
CA LEU A 380 -26.12 6.55 -4.21
C LEU A 380 -26.56 6.99 -5.61
N SER A 381 -27.86 6.89 -5.92
CA SER A 381 -28.45 7.49 -7.12
C SER A 381 -28.41 9.03 -7.04
N VAL A 382 -27.21 9.60 -7.18
CA VAL A 382 -27.08 10.93 -7.78
C VAL A 382 -27.52 10.74 -9.22
N GLN A 383 -28.81 10.98 -9.50
CA GLN A 383 -29.47 10.63 -10.75
C GLN A 383 -28.51 10.78 -11.94
N ASN A 384 -28.13 9.62 -12.51
CA ASN A 384 -27.39 9.42 -13.74
C ASN A 384 -25.83 9.38 -13.71
N VAL A 385 -25.14 9.37 -12.56
CA VAL A 385 -23.65 9.19 -12.54
C VAL A 385 -23.27 7.72 -12.39
N VAL A 386 -22.29 7.22 -13.17
CA VAL A 386 -21.81 5.84 -13.07
C VAL A 386 -20.49 5.78 -12.30
N ILE A 387 -20.40 4.92 -11.28
CA ILE A 387 -19.21 4.77 -10.42
C ILE A 387 -18.68 3.34 -10.52
N ARG A 388 -17.36 3.21 -10.68
CA ARG A 388 -16.62 1.95 -10.57
C ARG A 388 -15.44 2.14 -9.64
N ALA A 389 -15.17 1.16 -8.79
CA ALA A 389 -14.04 1.24 -7.88
C ALA A 389 -13.35 -0.11 -7.73
N LYS A 390 -12.16 -0.07 -7.12
CA LYS A 390 -11.52 -1.24 -6.52
C LYS A 390 -12.51 -1.96 -5.56
N PRO A 391 -12.32 -3.26 -5.28
CA PRO A 391 -13.33 -4.10 -4.60
C PRO A 391 -13.94 -3.45 -3.37
N VAL A 392 -15.20 -3.80 -3.05
CA VAL A 392 -16.02 -3.32 -1.92
C VAL A 392 -15.25 -3.08 -0.61
N GLU A 393 -14.24 -3.90 -0.31
CA GLU A 393 -13.43 -3.79 0.91
C GLU A 393 -12.47 -2.57 0.89
N ALA A 394 -12.13 -2.04 -0.29
CA ALA A 394 -11.47 -0.75 -0.51
C ALA A 394 -12.47 0.43 -0.50
N LEU A 395 -13.75 0.19 -0.81
CA LEU A 395 -14.80 1.22 -0.73
C LEU A 395 -15.22 1.53 0.70
N THR A 396 -15.15 0.57 1.63
CA THR A 396 -15.41 0.82 3.06
C THR A 396 -14.43 1.84 3.67
N ALA A 397 -13.27 2.05 3.03
CA ALA A 397 -12.28 3.09 3.35
C ALA A 397 -12.69 4.49 2.92
N ILE A 398 -13.42 4.55 1.81
CA ILE A 398 -13.95 5.76 1.24
C ILE A 398 -15.30 5.96 1.92
N ARG A 399 -15.34 6.70 3.04
CA ARG A 399 -16.62 7.13 3.63
C ARG A 399 -17.37 8.00 2.62
N ILE A 400 -18.21 7.40 1.78
CA ILE A 400 -19.02 8.09 0.77
C ILE A 400 -19.93 9.16 1.41
N LYS A 401 -20.25 9.02 2.71
CA LYS A 401 -21.02 9.98 3.50
C LYS A 401 -20.46 11.42 3.52
N SER A 402 -19.18 11.64 3.21
CA SER A 402 -18.59 13.00 3.13
C SER A 402 -18.34 13.53 1.71
N TRP A 403 -18.70 12.76 0.67
CA TRP A 403 -18.30 13.01 -0.72
C TRP A 403 -19.47 13.51 -1.58
N VAL A 404 -20.69 13.22 -1.13
CA VAL A 404 -21.91 13.84 -1.66
C VAL A 404 -22.17 15.08 -0.80
N GLY A 405 -21.90 16.25 -1.38
CA GLY A 405 -21.85 17.52 -0.65
C GLY A 405 -23.11 17.84 0.15
N ILE A 406 -22.95 18.10 1.45
CA ILE A 406 -23.99 18.62 2.36
C ILE A 406 -24.28 20.12 2.08
N GLY A 407 -23.82 20.68 0.95
CA GLY A 407 -23.75 22.14 0.75
C GLY A 407 -24.51 22.73 -0.44
N THR A 408 -25.09 21.94 -1.35
CA THR A 408 -25.74 22.48 -2.56
C THR A 408 -27.03 21.74 -2.91
N ASN A 409 -28.07 21.85 -2.07
CA ASN A 409 -29.46 21.46 -2.38
C ASN A 409 -29.68 20.07 -3.00
N TRP A 410 -29.15 19.04 -2.37
CA TRP A 410 -29.65 17.66 -2.53
C TRP A 410 -30.17 17.22 -1.16
N GLN A 411 -31.48 17.05 -1.00
CA GLN A 411 -32.11 16.79 0.30
C GLN A 411 -31.98 15.32 0.71
N LEU A 412 -31.52 15.11 1.95
CA LEU A 412 -31.64 13.88 2.73
C LEU A 412 -32.87 13.99 3.63
N ASP A 413 -33.79 13.04 3.53
CA ASP A 413 -34.81 12.75 4.54
C ASP A 413 -34.52 11.32 5.03
N GLY A 414 -34.44 10.98 6.31
CA GLY A 414 -34.66 11.73 7.53
C GLY A 414 -34.02 10.99 8.71
N ALA A 415 -34.13 11.61 9.88
CA ALA A 415 -33.56 11.22 11.17
C ALA A 415 -33.97 9.82 11.67
N MET A 416 -33.16 9.22 12.55
CA MET A 416 -33.43 9.24 14.00
C MET A 416 -32.37 8.44 14.81
N MET A 417 -32.00 9.05 15.94
CA MET A 417 -31.55 8.50 17.24
C MET A 417 -30.43 7.47 17.30
#